data_AF-A0A973MW74-F1
#
_entry.id   AF-A0A973MW74-F1
#
_cell.length_a   1.000
_cell.length_b   1.000
_cell.length_c   1.000
_cell.angle_alpha   90.00
_cell.angle_beta   90.00
_cell.angle_gamma   90.00
#
_symmetry.space_group_name_H-M   'P 1'
#
loop_
_entity.id
_entity.type
_entity.pdbx_description
1 polymer ?
#
loop_
_entity_poly.entity_id
_entity_poly.type
_entity_poly.pdbx_seq_one_letter_code
_entity_poly.pdbx_strand_id
1 'polypeptide(L)' 'MREAIAAVAVGVPPAERARRLDAAKDAALVEWRRRRREAVQEMSDGGMTYRQIAKEMGISYGRVRQILAEDPDAEPSAE' A
#
# COMPACT_ATOMS: atom_id res chain seq x y z
N MET A 1 -0.36 -12.03 8.57
CA MET A 1 -0.79 -12.13 7.16
C MET A 1 -1.02 -13.57 6.69
N ARG A 2 -0.10 -14.52 6.93
CA ARG A 2 -0.31 -15.95 6.61
C ARG A 2 -1.53 -16.59 7.29
N GLU A 3 -1.80 -16.26 8.56
CA GLU A 3 -2.96 -16.81 9.28
C GLU A 3 -4.31 -16.30 8.78
N ALA A 4 -4.39 -15.06 8.31
CA ALA A 4 -5.62 -14.48 7.75
C ALA A 4 -6.04 -15.15 6.43
N ILE A 5 -5.08 -15.67 5.65
CA ILE A 5 -5.33 -16.39 4.40
C ILE A 5 -5.85 -17.81 4.68
N ALA A 6 -5.33 -18.48 5.71
CA ALA A 6 -5.75 -19.82 6.11
C ALA A 6 -7.16 -19.85 6.72
N ALA A 7 -7.62 -18.74 7.31
CA ALA A 7 -8.94 -18.61 7.93
C ALA A 7 -10.09 -18.48 6.92
N VAL A 8 -9.83 -18.38 5.61
CA VAL A 8 -10.87 -18.40 4.56
C VAL A 8 -11.32 -19.84 4.26
N ALA A 9 -11.69 -20.52 5.34
CA ALA A 9 -12.78 -21.45 5.57
C ALA A 9 -13.12 -22.55 4.53
N VAL A 10 -12.96 -23.78 5.02
CA VAL A 10 -13.89 -24.89 4.77
C VAL A 10 -15.32 -24.42 5.08
N GLY A 11 -16.26 -24.56 4.13
CA GLY A 11 -17.69 -24.25 4.33
C GLY A 11 -18.21 -22.92 3.79
N VAL A 12 -17.35 -22.00 3.31
CA VAL A 12 -17.80 -20.76 2.65
C VAL A 12 -17.89 -20.96 1.13
N PRO A 13 -18.98 -20.53 0.44
CA PRO A 13 -19.09 -20.62 -1.01
C PRO A 13 -17.90 -19.93 -1.71
N PRO A 14 -17.40 -20.48 -2.83
CA PRO A 14 -16.22 -19.95 -3.51
C PRO A 14 -16.28 -18.45 -3.83
N ALA A 15 -17.44 -17.96 -4.29
CA ALA A 15 -17.64 -16.55 -4.63
C ALA A 15 -17.54 -15.61 -3.42
N GLU A 16 -17.97 -16.07 -2.24
CA GLU A 16 -17.87 -15.26 -1.03
C GLU A 16 -16.45 -15.26 -0.47
N ARG A 17 -15.73 -16.39 -0.56
CA ARG A 17 -14.30 -16.42 -0.25
C ARG A 17 -13.51 -15.44 -1.11
N ALA A 18 -13.75 -15.43 -2.42
CA ALA A 18 -13.09 -14.50 -3.35
C ALA A 18 -13.33 -13.03 -2.96
N ARG A 19 -14.59 -12.64 -2.74
CA ARG A 19 -14.93 -11.28 -2.29
C ARG A 19 -14.24 -10.88 -0.99
N ARG A 20 -14.19 -11.78 -0.01
CA ARG A 20 -13.51 -11.50 1.27
C ARG A 20 -12.00 -11.35 1.11
N LEU A 21 -11.38 -12.15 0.23
CA LEU A 21 -9.95 -12.04 -0.07
C LEU A 21 -9.63 -10.72 -0.77
N ASP A 22 -10.46 -10.29 -1.74
CA ASP A 22 -10.28 -9.00 -2.40
C ASP A 22 -10.44 -7.84 -1.43
N ALA A 23 -11.49 -7.85 -0.60
CA ALA A 23 -11.67 -6.81 0.42
C ALA A 23 -10.48 -6.74 1.41
N ALA A 24 -9.95 -7.89 1.82
CA ALA A 24 -8.78 -7.95 2.69
C ALA A 24 -7.50 -7.45 2.00
N LYS A 25 -7.32 -7.77 0.70
CA LYS A 25 -6.22 -7.29 -0.13
C LYS A 25 -6.28 -5.77 -0.27
N ASP A 26 -7.46 -5.23 -0.54
CA ASP A 26 -7.65 -3.78 -0.75
C ASP A 26 -7.37 -3.02 0.55
N ALA A 27 -7.89 -3.50 1.69
CA ALA A 27 -7.59 -2.94 3.00
C ALA A 27 -6.08 -2.98 3.32
N ALA A 28 -5.41 -4.11 3.03
CA ALA A 28 -3.97 -4.22 3.23
C ALA A 28 -3.17 -3.30 2.29
N LEU A 29 -3.65 -3.07 1.07
CA LEU A 29 -3.01 -2.19 0.10
C LEU A 29 -3.08 -0.73 0.54
N VAL A 30 -4.22 -0.28 1.09
CA VAL A 30 -4.38 1.07 1.65
C VAL A 30 -3.37 1.31 2.78
N GLU A 31 -3.31 0.40 3.76
CA GLU A 31 -2.37 0.51 4.88
C GLU A 31 -0.91 0.47 4.41
N TRP A 32 -0.59 -0.38 3.42
CA TRP A 32 0.75 -0.42 2.84
C TRP A 32 1.14 0.90 2.16
N ARG A 33 0.22 1.52 1.39
CA ARG A 33 0.46 2.82 0.75
C ARG A 33 0.69 3.91 1.80
N ARG A 34 -0.14 3.95 2.85
CA ARG A 34 0.00 4.91 3.96
C ARG A 34 1.38 4.84 4.60
N ARG A 35 1.78 3.66 5.09
CA ARG A 35 3.08 3.45 5.74
C ARG A 35 4.26 3.74 4.82
N ARG A 36 4.12 3.37 3.54
CA ARG A 36 5.16 3.65 2.55
C ARG A 36 5.34 5.16 2.36
N ARG A 37 4.24 5.91 2.27
CA ARG A 37 4.28 7.37 2.16
C ARG A 37 4.87 8.01 3.41
N GLU A 38 4.46 7.58 4.59
CA GLU A 38 5.01 8.04 5.88
C GLU A 38 6.53 7.87 5.92
N ALA A 39 7.06 6.68 5.60
CA ALA A 39 8.50 6.44 5.57
C ALA A 39 9.24 7.33 4.54
N VAL A 40 8.63 7.59 3.38
CA VAL A 40 9.21 8.51 2.38
C VAL A 40 9.20 9.95 2.86
N GLN A 41 8.14 10.36 3.57
CA GLN A 41 8.06 11.68 4.18
C GLN A 41 9.11 11.84 5.29
N GLU A 42 9.28 10.84 6.16
CA GLU A 42 10.31 10.83 7.22
C GLU A 42 11.73 10.98 6.65
N MET A 43 12.06 10.28 5.55
CA MET A 43 13.34 10.46 4.87
C MET A 43 13.53 11.89 4.34
N SER A 44 12.47 12.48 3.79
CA SER A 44 12.49 13.86 3.29
C SER A 44 12.67 14.86 4.43
N ASP A 45 11.94 14.69 5.54
CA ASP A 45 12.00 15.55 6.72
C ASP A 45 13.37 15.43 7.43
N GLY A 46 14.00 14.26 7.34
CA GLY A 46 15.39 14.02 7.73
C GLY A 46 16.44 14.66 6.81
N GLY A 47 16.02 15.38 5.76
CA GLY A 47 16.89 16.15 4.87
C GLY A 47 17.37 15.39 3.63
N MET A 48 16.89 14.17 3.36
CA MET A 48 17.22 13.48 2.11
C MET A 48 16.52 14.14 0.93
N THR A 49 17.26 14.41 -0.14
CA THR A 49 16.65 14.83 -1.41
C THR A 49 15.90 13.66 -2.05
N TYR A 50 14.88 13.95 -2.86
CA TYR A 50 14.12 12.89 -3.56
C TYR A 50 14.99 12.01 -4.47
N ARG A 51 16.14 12.50 -4.95
CA ARG A 51 17.10 11.68 -5.70
C ARG A 51 17.84 10.68 -4.81
N GLN A 52 18.20 11.09 -3.59
CA GLN A 52 18.79 10.18 -2.60
C GLN A 52 17.77 9.13 -2.16
N ILE A 53 16.53 9.54 -1.89
CA ILE A 53 15.44 8.62 -1.55
C ILE A 53 15.20 7.62 -2.69
N ALA A 54 15.14 8.09 -3.94
CA ALA A 54 14.98 7.25 -5.12
C ALA A 54 16.09 6.18 -5.21
N LYS A 55 17.34 6.59 -4.99
CA LYS A 55 18.50 5.70 -4.97
C LYS A 55 18.42 4.68 -3.82
N GLU A 56 18.08 5.13 -2.62
CA GLU A 56 17.96 4.30 -1.41
C GLU A 56 16.89 3.22 -1.58
N MET A 57 15.74 3.60 -2.13
CA MET A 57 14.60 2.71 -2.34
C MET A 57 14.69 1.86 -3.63
N GLY A 58 15.68 2.10 -4.50
CA GLY A 58 15.76 1.45 -5.80
C GLY A 58 14.59 1.76 -6.74
N ILE A 59 14.01 2.98 -6.66
CA ILE A 59 12.88 3.43 -7.50
C ILE A 59 13.24 4.70 -8.27
N SER A 60 12.38 5.10 -9.21
CA SER A 60 12.60 6.34 -9.95
C SER A 60 12.28 7.60 -9.12
N TYR A 61 12.93 8.72 -9.44
CA TYR A 61 12.62 10.03 -8.85
C TYR A 61 11.13 10.41 -9.03
N GLY A 62 10.56 10.11 -10.19
CA GLY A 62 9.14 10.34 -10.46
C GLY A 62 8.24 9.53 -9.51
N ARG A 63 8.61 8.29 -9.20
CA ARG A 63 7.85 7.46 -8.25
C ARG A 63 7.89 8.01 -6.84
N VAL A 64 9.03 8.56 -6.39
CA VAL A 64 9.12 9.25 -5.08
C VAL A 64 8.11 10.40 -5.00
N ARG A 65 8.06 11.24 -6.05
CA ARG A 65 7.09 12.36 -6.11
C ARG A 65 5.65 11.87 -6.09
N GLN A 66 5.34 10.80 -6.81
CA GLN A 66 4.00 10.21 -6.80
C GLN A 66 3.64 9.70 -5.41
N ILE A 67 4.53 8.99 -4.72
CA ILE A 67 4.27 8.48 -3.36
C ILE A 67 3.96 9.62 -2.39
N LEU A 68 4.70 10.74 -2.44
CA LEU A 68 4.46 11.89 -1.56
C LEU A 68 3.17 12.65 -1.91
N ALA A 69 2.77 12.63 -3.18
CA ALA A 69 1.54 13.23 -3.68
C ALA A 69 0.30 12.32 -3.55
N GLU A 70 0.48 11.02 -3.36
CA GLU A 70 -0.61 10.08 -3.07
C GLU A 70 -1.29 10.51 -1.76
N ASP A 71 -2.60 10.70 -1.80
CA ASP A 71 -3.42 10.77 -0.60
C ASP A 71 -3.85 9.33 -0.26
N PRO A 72 -3.29 8.72 0.81
CA PRO A 72 -3.59 7.33 1.14
C PRO A 72 -5.02 7.14 1.66
N ASP A 73 -5.72 8.22 2.01
CA ASP A 73 -7.08 8.22 2.53
C ASP A 73 -8.12 8.67 1.49
N ALA A 74 -7.68 9.09 0.30
CA ALA A 74 -8.57 9.33 -0.82
C ALA A 74 -9.25 8.00 -1.22
N GLU A 75 -10.59 8.00 -1.21
CA GLU A 75 -11.34 6.82 -1.63
C GLU A 75 -10.91 6.42 -3.05
N PRO A 76 -10.75 5.11 -3.31
CA PRO A 76 -10.45 4.66 -4.67
C PRO A 76 -11.59 5.14 -5.57
N SER A 77 -11.28 6.02 -6.51
CA SER A 77 -12.23 6.43 -7.54
C SER A 77 -12.81 5.17 -8.16
N ALA A 78 -14.11 4.95 -7.95
CA ALA A 78 -14.85 3.91 -8.63
C ALA A 78 -14.94 4.32 -10.11
N GLU A 79 -14.06 3.77 -10.94
CA GLU A 79 -14.22 3.72 -12.41
C GLU A 79 -15.14 2.56 -12.81
#